data_AF-A0A9P0EW83-F1
#
_entry.id   AF-A0A9P0EW83-F1
#
_cell.length_a   1.000
_cell.length_b   1.000
_cell.length_c   1.000
_cell.angle_alpha   90.00
_cell.angle_beta   90.00
_cell.angle_gamma   90.00
#
_symmetry.space_group_name_H-M   'P 1'
#
loop_
_entity.id
_entity.type
_entity.pdbx_description
1 polymer ?
#
loop_
_entity_poly.entity_id
_entity_poly.type
_entity_poly.pdbx_seq_one_letter_code
_entity_poly.pdbx_strand_id
1 'polypeptide(L)'
;MTIDEDKKFLLAQRKKGRQGYMAGVDQQLALEEERKTERENEIIRRRRKTDDEKKKLTETVELLSDSSAEDSEKVSTRKRCRVDSDFEPTPGQSDQADVSKVPKKRGRKIVIDEELAATLDRTNVSNRKATFIVAHTAKSLGCNIGEMALNEKSVRTARAKLRKSGAERILSSFSADVPLVVHWDGKLLPELTGRKKVDRLPI
;
A
#
# COMPACT_ATOMS: atom_id res chain seq x y z
N MET A 1 -22.54 5.06 36.20
CA MET A 1 -22.50 5.62 34.83
C MET A 1 -23.67 5.04 34.06
N THR A 2 -24.51 5.93 33.55
CA THR A 2 -25.88 5.71 33.08
C THR A 2 -25.87 5.12 31.68
N ILE A 3 -26.03 3.79 31.62
CA ILE A 3 -26.02 2.95 30.41
C ILE A 3 -26.93 3.48 29.28
N ASP A 4 -27.96 4.26 29.61
CA ASP A 4 -28.92 4.77 28.63
C ASP A 4 -28.43 6.01 27.86
N GLU A 5 -27.53 6.81 28.40
CA GLU A 5 -26.90 7.92 27.70
C GLU A 5 -25.93 7.40 26.64
N ASP A 6 -25.14 6.39 26.98
CA ASP A 6 -24.22 5.72 26.06
C ASP A 6 -24.96 5.00 24.93
N LYS A 7 -26.09 4.34 25.24
CA LYS A 7 -26.96 3.74 24.21
C LYS A 7 -27.51 4.80 23.26
N LYS A 8 -27.95 5.95 23.78
CA LYS A 8 -28.45 7.07 22.96
C LYS A 8 -27.34 7.66 22.08
N PHE A 9 -26.13 7.80 22.61
CA PHE A 9 -24.97 8.26 21.86
C PHE A 9 -24.62 7.30 20.71
N LEU A 10 -24.58 6.00 20.96
CA LEU A 10 -24.31 4.98 19.93
C LEU A 10 -25.40 4.93 18.85
N LEU A 11 -26.67 5.14 19.22
CA LEU A 11 -27.77 5.24 18.26
C LEU A 11 -27.67 6.53 17.42
N ALA A 12 -27.23 7.64 18.02
CA ALA A 12 -27.01 8.90 17.29
C ALA A 12 -25.88 8.79 16.25
N GLN A 13 -24.82 8.04 16.55
CA GLN A 13 -23.72 7.75 15.60
C GLN A 13 -24.15 6.91 14.39
N ARG A 14 -25.24 6.14 14.50
CA ARG A 14 -25.78 5.29 13.42
C ARG A 14 -26.80 6.02 12.53
N LYS A 15 -27.23 7.23 12.90
CA LYS A 15 -28.17 8.03 12.08
C LYS A 15 -27.41 8.67 10.92
N LYS A 16 -28.05 8.73 9.75
CA LYS A 16 -27.52 9.39 8.55
C LYS A 16 -27.39 10.90 8.83
N GLY A 17 -26.18 11.44 8.69
CA GLY A 17 -25.82 12.77 9.21
C GLY A 17 -25.44 12.69 10.68
N ARG A 18 -24.14 12.55 10.95
CA ARG A 18 -23.56 12.40 12.29
C ARG A 18 -23.88 13.67 13.11
N GLN A 19 -24.60 13.55 14.24
CA GLN A 19 -24.80 14.68 15.15
C GLN A 19 -23.49 14.95 15.91
N GLY A 20 -22.63 15.78 15.34
CA GLY A 20 -21.34 16.20 15.86
C GLY A 20 -20.54 16.97 14.80
N TYR A 21 -19.61 17.83 15.22
CA TYR A 21 -18.71 18.53 14.29
C TYR A 21 -17.58 17.58 13.85
N MET A 22 -17.36 17.45 12.54
CA MET A 22 -16.31 16.60 11.98
C MET A 22 -15.00 17.37 11.80
N ALA A 23 -13.89 16.80 12.25
CA ALA A 23 -12.55 17.32 12.03
C ALA A 23 -11.59 16.20 11.59
N GLY A 24 -10.50 16.58 10.92
CA GLY A 24 -9.43 15.63 10.55
C GLY A 24 -9.86 14.62 9.48
N VAL A 25 -9.47 13.35 9.66
CA VAL A 25 -9.70 12.25 8.71
C VAL A 25 -11.19 12.03 8.44
N ASP A 26 -12.04 12.22 9.45
CA ASP A 26 -13.49 12.06 9.33
C ASP A 26 -14.13 13.07 8.37
N GLN A 27 -13.57 14.30 8.28
CA GLN A 27 -14.03 15.30 7.31
C GLN A 27 -13.73 14.85 5.87
N GLN A 28 -12.57 14.22 5.65
CA GLN A 28 -12.17 13.73 4.34
C GLN A 28 -13.04 12.54 3.90
N LEU A 29 -13.32 11.61 4.83
CA LEU A 29 -14.18 10.45 4.58
C LEU A 29 -15.62 10.86 4.23
N ALA A 30 -16.19 11.85 4.93
CA ALA A 30 -17.52 12.32 4.60
C ALA A 30 -17.61 12.99 3.22
N LEU A 31 -16.59 13.77 2.83
CA LEU A 31 -16.49 14.34 1.49
C LEU A 31 -16.32 13.27 0.40
N GLU A 32 -15.71 12.13 0.74
CA GLU A 32 -15.65 10.97 -0.17
C GLU A 32 -16.99 10.25 -0.29
N GLU A 33 -17.70 10.05 0.83
CA GLU A 33 -19.04 9.46 0.82
C GLU A 33 -20.03 10.34 0.04
N GLU A 34 -20.02 11.65 0.24
CA GLU A 34 -20.87 12.59 -0.49
C GLU A 34 -20.62 12.49 -2.01
N ARG A 35 -19.35 12.60 -2.45
CA ARG A 35 -18.98 12.42 -3.88
C ARG A 35 -19.40 11.07 -4.43
N LYS A 36 -19.35 10.00 -3.62
CA LYS A 36 -19.80 8.67 -4.04
C LYS A 36 -21.32 8.65 -4.23
N THR A 37 -22.08 9.22 -3.30
CA THR A 37 -23.55 9.30 -3.41
C THR A 37 -23.98 10.14 -4.59
N GLU A 38 -23.29 11.25 -4.88
CA GLU A 38 -23.53 12.08 -6.07
C GLU A 38 -23.31 11.28 -7.37
N ARG A 39 -22.20 10.53 -7.45
CA ARG A 39 -21.91 9.66 -8.60
C ARG A 39 -22.98 8.59 -8.79
N GLU A 40 -23.41 7.94 -7.72
CA GLU A 40 -24.47 6.93 -7.76
C GLU A 40 -25.80 7.54 -8.23
N ASN A 41 -26.16 8.71 -7.70
CA ASN A 41 -27.36 9.44 -8.10
C ASN A 41 -27.33 9.85 -9.59
N GLU A 42 -26.17 10.30 -10.10
CA GLU A 42 -25.99 10.66 -11.50
C GLU A 42 -26.10 9.42 -12.42
N ILE A 43 -25.52 8.29 -12.02
CA ILE A 43 -25.67 7.02 -12.75
C ILE A 43 -27.13 6.58 -12.80
N ILE A 44 -27.84 6.66 -11.67
CA ILE A 44 -29.27 6.34 -11.60
C ILE A 44 -30.08 7.28 -12.50
N ARG A 45 -29.77 8.58 -12.51
CA ARG A 45 -30.45 9.57 -13.36
C ARG A 45 -30.22 9.28 -14.84
N ARG A 46 -29.01 8.92 -15.24
CA ARG A 46 -28.70 8.53 -16.63
C ARG A 46 -29.44 7.27 -17.04
N ARG A 47 -29.46 6.24 -16.19
CA ARG A 47 -30.22 5.00 -16.45
C ARG A 47 -31.71 5.27 -16.63
N ARG A 48 -32.31 6.10 -15.75
CA ARG A 48 -33.72 6.50 -15.89
C ARG A 48 -33.98 7.19 -17.23
N LYS A 49 -33.14 8.15 -17.65
CA LYS A 49 -33.29 8.82 -18.95
C LYS A 49 -33.20 7.85 -20.12
N THR A 50 -32.25 6.92 -20.11
CA THR A 50 -32.13 5.92 -21.18
C THR A 50 -33.31 4.96 -21.21
N ASP A 51 -33.85 4.61 -20.04
CA ASP A 51 -35.02 3.74 -19.94
C ASP A 51 -36.30 4.47 -20.42
N ASP A 52 -36.45 5.75 -20.10
CA ASP A 52 -37.55 6.59 -20.56
C ASP A 52 -37.47 6.85 -22.07
N GLU A 53 -36.27 7.08 -22.61
CA GLU A 53 -36.03 7.21 -24.06
C GLU A 53 -36.34 5.90 -24.79
N LYS A 54 -35.92 4.75 -24.24
CA LYS A 54 -36.28 3.43 -24.79
C LYS A 54 -37.78 3.20 -24.77
N LYS A 55 -38.46 3.53 -23.66
CA LYS A 55 -39.93 3.43 -23.56
C LYS A 55 -40.64 4.32 -24.57
N LYS A 56 -40.17 5.56 -24.72
CA LYS A 56 -40.72 6.49 -25.71
C LYS A 56 -40.49 5.99 -27.14
N LEU A 57 -39.32 5.42 -27.44
CA LEU A 57 -39.02 4.80 -28.73
C LEU A 57 -39.92 3.58 -28.98
N THR A 58 -40.10 2.69 -28.00
CA THR A 58 -41.01 1.54 -28.14
C THR A 58 -42.47 1.97 -28.32
N GLU A 59 -42.91 3.01 -27.61
CA GLU A 59 -44.27 3.58 -27.74
C GLU A 59 -44.49 4.23 -29.12
N THR A 60 -43.46 4.85 -29.71
CA THR A 60 -43.52 5.37 -31.09
C THR A 60 -43.43 4.28 -32.18
N VAL A 61 -42.88 3.11 -31.87
CA VAL A 61 -42.67 2.00 -32.82
C VAL A 61 -43.86 1.04 -32.86
N GLU A 62 -44.76 1.04 -31.87
CA GLU A 62 -46.02 0.27 -31.92
C GLU A 62 -47.01 0.70 -33.02
N LEU A 63 -46.70 1.73 -33.82
CA LEU A 63 -47.48 2.13 -35.01
C LEU A 63 -46.88 1.71 -36.35
N LEU A 64 -45.72 1.06 -36.40
CA LEU A 64 -45.13 0.55 -37.65
C LEU A 64 -44.39 -0.77 -37.42
N SER A 65 -45.14 -1.87 -37.35
CA SER A 65 -44.57 -3.18 -37.67
C SER A 65 -44.60 -3.37 -39.18
N ASP A 66 -43.42 -3.36 -39.83
CA ASP A 66 -43.12 -4.39 -40.83
C ASP A 66 -41.61 -4.51 -41.18
N SER A 67 -41.22 -5.75 -41.46
CA SER A 67 -40.07 -6.21 -42.27
C SER A 67 -38.64 -6.35 -41.66
N SER A 68 -38.33 -7.61 -41.34
CA SER A 68 -37.17 -8.48 -41.69
C SER A 68 -35.84 -7.88 -42.20
N ALA A 69 -34.71 -8.29 -41.59
CA ALA A 69 -33.74 -9.24 -42.18
C ALA A 69 -32.34 -9.16 -41.51
N GLU A 70 -31.74 -10.34 -41.37
CA GLU A 70 -30.39 -10.66 -40.90
C GLU A 70 -29.28 -9.92 -41.69
N ASP A 71 -28.16 -9.54 -41.06
CA ASP A 71 -26.90 -9.30 -41.78
C ASP A 71 -25.66 -9.70 -40.96
N SER A 72 -24.71 -10.30 -41.67
CA SER A 72 -23.57 -11.07 -41.17
C SER A 72 -22.28 -10.25 -40.96
N GLU A 73 -21.39 -10.88 -40.20
CA GLU A 73 -20.08 -10.43 -39.72
C GLU A 73 -19.01 -10.02 -40.78
N LYS A 74 -18.14 -9.10 -40.33
CA LYS A 74 -16.66 -9.02 -40.49
C LYS A 74 -16.00 -8.41 -41.74
N VAL A 75 -15.20 -7.33 -41.55
CA VAL A 75 -13.71 -7.33 -41.41
C VAL A 75 -13.09 -5.90 -41.54
N SER A 76 -12.25 -5.56 -40.55
CA SER A 76 -10.97 -4.82 -40.54
C SER A 76 -10.78 -3.48 -41.28
N THR A 77 -10.32 -2.46 -40.56
CA THR A 77 -8.89 -2.06 -40.53
C THR A 77 -8.72 -0.76 -39.74
N ARG A 78 -7.75 -0.70 -38.81
CA ARG A 78 -6.80 0.42 -38.72
C ARG A 78 -5.60 0.09 -37.84
N LYS A 79 -4.48 0.04 -38.54
CA LYS A 79 -3.08 -0.11 -38.15
C LYS A 79 -2.63 1.03 -37.23
N ARG A 80 -1.93 0.71 -36.13
CA ARG A 80 -0.88 1.59 -35.57
C ARG A 80 0.31 0.73 -35.17
N CYS A 81 1.37 0.85 -35.95
CA CYS A 81 2.71 0.39 -35.61
C CYS A 81 3.41 1.51 -34.83
N ARG A 82 4.07 1.16 -33.72
CA ARG A 82 5.33 1.81 -33.33
C ARG A 82 6.29 0.73 -32.88
N VAL A 83 7.41 0.70 -33.60
CA VAL A 83 8.63 -0.06 -33.37
C VAL A 83 9.47 0.70 -32.36
N ASP A 84 10.03 -0.03 -31.40
CA ASP A 84 11.36 0.16 -30.78
C ASP A 84 11.45 -0.93 -29.69
N SER A 85 12.50 -1.72 -29.52
CA SER A 85 13.72 -2.05 -30.26
C SER A 85 14.33 -3.14 -29.38
N ASP A 86 14.68 -4.28 -29.96
CA ASP A 86 15.19 -5.44 -29.22
C ASP A 86 16.50 -5.10 -28.49
N PHE A 87 16.54 -5.30 -27.16
CA PHE A 87 17.80 -5.38 -26.44
C PHE A 87 18.26 -6.83 -26.43
N GLU A 88 19.10 -7.18 -27.41
CA GLU A 88 19.80 -8.46 -27.43
C GLU A 88 20.85 -8.53 -26.31
N PRO A 89 20.91 -9.62 -25.52
CA PRO A 89 22.06 -9.88 -24.67
C PRO A 89 23.19 -10.41 -25.55
N THR A 90 24.24 -9.60 -25.68
CA THR A 90 25.50 -10.01 -26.32
C THR A 90 26.08 -11.22 -25.58
N PRO A 91 26.35 -12.37 -26.25
CA PRO A 91 27.10 -13.44 -25.64
C PRO A 91 28.57 -13.03 -25.59
N GLY A 92 28.99 -12.50 -24.45
CA GLY A 92 30.39 -12.25 -24.14
C GLY A 92 31.18 -13.55 -24.23
N GLN A 93 32.14 -13.54 -25.15
CA GLN A 93 33.04 -14.63 -25.48
C GLN A 93 33.84 -15.10 -24.25
N SER A 94 34.08 -16.40 -24.24
CA SER A 94 34.87 -17.15 -23.29
C SER A 94 36.36 -16.78 -23.38
N ASP A 95 36.89 -16.22 -22.31
CA ASP A 95 38.27 -16.48 -21.91
C ASP A 95 38.22 -17.44 -20.72
N GLN A 96 38.55 -18.71 -21.01
CA GLN A 96 38.79 -19.73 -19.98
C GLN A 96 40.06 -19.35 -19.22
N ALA A 97 39.92 -18.60 -18.13
CA ALA A 97 40.84 -18.68 -17.02
C ALA A 97 40.32 -19.77 -16.09
N ASP A 98 40.95 -20.94 -16.14
CA ASP A 98 40.80 -22.02 -15.15
C ASP A 98 41.36 -21.53 -13.82
N VAL A 99 40.60 -20.68 -13.13
CA VAL A 99 40.85 -20.32 -11.74
C VAL A 99 40.07 -21.33 -10.93
N SER A 100 40.79 -22.34 -10.42
CA SER A 100 40.34 -23.22 -9.34
C SER A 100 39.34 -22.47 -8.45
N LYS A 101 38.08 -22.94 -8.40
CA LYS A 101 36.99 -22.28 -7.68
C LYS A 101 37.24 -22.39 -6.18
N VAL A 102 38.16 -21.58 -5.66
CA VAL A 102 38.27 -21.36 -4.22
C VAL A 102 36.92 -20.79 -3.79
N PRO A 103 36.23 -21.40 -2.81
CA PRO A 103 34.96 -20.88 -2.35
C PRO A 103 35.17 -19.44 -1.90
N LYS A 104 34.49 -18.49 -2.55
CA LYS A 104 34.60 -17.06 -2.20
C LYS A 104 34.25 -16.91 -0.72
N LYS A 105 35.26 -16.67 0.10
CA LYS A 105 35.07 -16.45 1.54
C LYS A 105 34.21 -15.21 1.69
N ARG A 106 33.06 -15.38 2.34
CA ARG A 106 32.12 -14.28 2.54
C ARG A 106 32.67 -13.31 3.58
N GLY A 107 32.55 -12.02 3.28
CA GLY A 107 32.84 -10.94 4.21
C GLY A 107 32.10 -11.11 5.54
N ARG A 108 32.82 -10.90 6.64
CA ARG A 108 32.31 -11.06 8.02
C ARG A 108 32.15 -9.72 8.74
N LYS A 109 32.72 -8.64 8.22
CA LYS A 109 32.68 -7.33 8.86
C LYS A 109 31.26 -6.77 8.79
N ILE A 110 30.66 -6.54 9.95
CA ILE A 110 29.37 -5.86 10.07
C ILE A 110 29.63 -4.37 9.87
N VAL A 111 28.89 -3.75 8.96
CA VAL A 111 29.05 -2.34 8.56
C VAL A 111 27.87 -1.49 9.04
N ILE A 112 26.77 -2.14 9.37
CA ILE A 112 25.56 -1.46 9.83
C ILE A 112 25.72 -1.19 11.32
N ASP A 113 26.06 0.05 11.62
CA ASP A 113 26.13 0.59 12.98
C ASP A 113 24.78 1.16 13.42
N GLU A 114 24.66 1.54 14.69
CA GLU A 114 23.42 2.07 15.24
C GLU A 114 22.94 3.35 14.53
N GLU A 115 23.84 4.29 14.29
CA GLU A 115 23.52 5.55 13.59
C GLU A 115 23.14 5.30 12.13
N LEU A 116 23.87 4.41 11.44
CA LEU A 116 23.56 4.04 10.07
C LEU A 116 22.20 3.32 10.00
N ALA A 117 21.88 2.45 10.96
CA ALA A 117 20.57 1.81 11.02
C ALA A 117 19.45 2.83 11.27
N ALA A 118 19.65 3.77 12.20
CA ALA A 118 18.70 4.81 12.52
C ALA A 118 18.44 5.77 11.35
N THR A 119 19.49 6.16 10.61
CA THR A 119 19.35 7.00 9.41
C THR A 119 18.61 6.28 8.29
N LEU A 120 18.89 4.99 8.05
CA LEU A 120 18.15 4.17 7.09
C LEU A 120 16.68 3.95 7.48
N ASP A 121 16.39 3.87 8.78
CA ASP A 121 15.02 3.76 9.30
C ASP A 121 14.24 5.07 9.09
N ARG A 122 14.83 6.22 9.47
CA ARG A 122 14.23 7.56 9.30
C ARG A 122 13.94 7.88 7.84
N THR A 123 14.82 7.47 6.94
CA THR A 123 14.68 7.69 5.48
C THR A 123 13.83 6.61 4.80
N ASN A 124 13.25 5.68 5.57
CA ASN A 124 12.41 4.58 5.08
C ASN A 124 13.07 3.76 3.95
N VAL A 125 14.37 3.51 4.09
CA VAL A 125 15.15 2.78 3.08
C VAL A 125 14.99 1.28 3.29
N SER A 126 14.58 0.58 2.24
CA SER A 126 14.44 -0.88 2.25
C SER A 126 15.80 -1.57 2.39
N ASN A 127 15.84 -2.79 2.92
CA ASN A 127 17.10 -3.52 3.13
C ASN A 127 17.89 -3.73 1.82
N ARG A 128 17.20 -3.95 0.70
CA ARG A 128 17.84 -4.03 -0.63
C ARG A 128 18.47 -2.70 -1.05
N LYS A 129 17.71 -1.60 -0.94
CA LYS A 129 18.25 -0.27 -1.26
C LYS A 129 19.44 0.08 -0.38
N ALA A 130 19.35 -0.24 0.92
CA ALA A 130 20.46 -0.06 1.86
C ALA A 130 21.71 -0.83 1.44
N THR A 131 21.59 -2.10 1.00
CA THR A 131 22.76 -2.86 0.53
C THR A 131 23.46 -2.19 -0.64
N PHE A 132 22.72 -1.66 -1.62
CA PHE A 132 23.32 -0.96 -2.77
C PHE A 132 23.97 0.36 -2.36
N ILE A 133 23.28 1.18 -1.56
CA ILE A 133 23.81 2.45 -1.09
C ILE A 133 25.12 2.23 -0.33
N VAL A 134 25.13 1.30 0.63
CA VAL A 134 26.33 1.01 1.43
C VAL A 134 27.43 0.39 0.58
N ALA A 135 27.12 -0.50 -0.37
CA ALA A 135 28.12 -1.11 -1.24
C ALA A 135 28.77 -0.09 -2.19
N HIS A 136 27.98 0.79 -2.81
CA HIS A 136 28.51 1.81 -3.71
C HIS A 136 29.29 2.88 -2.97
N THR A 137 28.78 3.36 -1.83
CA THR A 137 29.53 4.32 -0.99
C THR A 137 30.85 3.73 -0.50
N ALA A 138 30.85 2.49 -0.01
CA ALA A 138 32.08 1.78 0.35
C ALA A 138 33.06 1.68 -0.82
N LYS A 139 32.57 1.33 -2.03
CA LYS A 139 33.39 1.27 -3.24
C LYS A 139 34.01 2.63 -3.59
N SER A 140 33.21 3.70 -3.54
CA SER A 140 33.67 5.08 -3.81
C SER A 140 34.70 5.56 -2.79
N LEU A 141 34.61 5.10 -1.55
CA LEU A 141 35.57 5.38 -0.48
C LEU A 141 36.80 4.44 -0.50
N GLY A 142 36.93 3.56 -1.50
CA GLY A 142 38.05 2.63 -1.61
C GLY A 142 38.01 1.45 -0.62
N CYS A 143 36.87 1.19 0.02
CA CYS A 143 36.71 0.07 0.94
C CYS A 143 36.48 -1.26 0.19
N ASN A 144 37.05 -2.35 0.71
CA ASN A 144 36.88 -3.69 0.16
C ASN A 144 35.48 -4.26 0.46
N ILE A 145 34.62 -4.30 -0.57
CA ILE A 145 33.27 -4.87 -0.49
C ILE A 145 33.30 -6.36 -0.07
N GLY A 146 34.32 -7.10 -0.51
CA GLY A 146 34.44 -8.55 -0.25
C GLY A 146 34.61 -8.91 1.22
N GLU A 147 35.14 -7.97 2.04
CA GLU A 147 35.34 -8.16 3.48
C GLU A 147 34.06 -7.86 4.29
N MET A 148 33.12 -7.15 3.68
CA MET A 148 31.92 -6.63 4.33
C MET A 148 30.74 -7.61 4.19
N ALA A 149 29.93 -7.73 5.23
CA ALA A 149 28.74 -8.58 5.26
C ALA A 149 27.52 -7.89 4.60
N LEU A 150 27.63 -7.49 3.33
CA LEU A 150 26.65 -6.64 2.62
C LEU A 150 25.55 -7.39 1.86
N ASN A 151 25.02 -8.47 2.42
CA ASN A 151 23.83 -9.10 1.81
C ASN A 151 22.54 -8.65 2.50
N GLU A 152 21.42 -8.79 1.79
CA GLU A 152 20.11 -8.32 2.28
C GLU A 152 19.75 -8.93 3.64
N LYS A 153 20.03 -10.23 3.82
CA LYS A 153 19.76 -10.94 5.09
C LYS A 153 20.61 -10.38 6.23
N SER A 154 21.90 -10.13 6.02
CA SER A 154 22.82 -9.57 7.00
C SER A 154 22.40 -8.16 7.40
N VAL A 155 22.08 -7.30 6.43
CA VAL A 155 21.60 -5.93 6.72
C VAL A 155 20.29 -5.98 7.50
N ARG A 156 19.35 -6.83 7.09
CA ARG A 156 18.08 -7.02 7.80
C ARG A 156 18.28 -7.48 9.23
N THR A 157 19.10 -8.51 9.44
CA THR A 157 19.38 -9.07 10.76
C THR A 157 20.13 -8.07 11.64
N ALA A 158 21.11 -7.33 11.09
CA ALA A 158 21.83 -6.28 11.82
C ALA A 158 20.86 -5.18 12.28
N ARG A 159 20.02 -4.64 11.39
CA ARG A 159 18.99 -3.65 11.75
C ARG A 159 18.02 -4.18 12.80
N ALA A 160 17.57 -5.44 12.69
CA ALA A 160 16.67 -6.03 13.68
C ALA A 160 17.32 -6.13 15.08
N LYS A 161 18.60 -6.53 15.15
CA LYS A 161 19.34 -6.58 16.41
C LYS A 161 19.51 -5.18 17.03
N LEU A 162 19.84 -4.19 16.21
CA LEU A 162 20.00 -2.80 16.67
C LEU A 162 18.67 -2.22 17.16
N ARG A 163 17.56 -2.44 16.46
CA ARG A 163 16.23 -2.02 16.93
C ARG A 163 15.85 -2.67 18.25
N LYS A 164 16.13 -3.98 18.40
CA LYS A 164 15.88 -4.69 19.66
C LYS A 164 16.71 -4.09 20.80
N SER A 165 17.99 -3.91 20.57
CA SER A 165 18.91 -3.33 21.58
C SER A 165 18.52 -1.90 21.93
N GLY A 166 18.12 -1.10 20.93
CA GLY A 166 17.62 0.26 21.14
C GLY A 166 16.33 0.28 21.96
N ALA A 167 15.39 -0.63 21.71
CA ALA A 167 14.17 -0.76 22.49
C ALA A 167 14.46 -1.17 23.94
N GLU A 168 15.38 -2.11 24.16
CA GLU A 168 15.82 -2.52 25.50
C GLU A 168 16.48 -1.36 26.27
N ARG A 169 17.29 -0.55 25.58
CA ARG A 169 17.91 0.65 26.17
C ARG A 169 16.89 1.73 26.52
N ILE A 170 15.91 1.96 25.64
CA ILE A 170 14.81 2.88 25.94
C ILE A 170 14.06 2.38 27.17
N LEU A 171 13.69 1.10 27.19
CA LEU A 171 12.99 0.48 28.31
C LEU A 171 13.75 0.60 29.63
N SER A 172 15.07 0.39 29.63
CA SER A 172 15.87 0.52 30.86
C SER A 172 16.01 1.96 31.33
N SER A 173 16.07 2.93 30.42
CA SER A 173 16.10 4.36 30.76
C SER A 173 14.72 4.94 31.11
N PHE A 174 13.66 4.20 30.83
CA PHE A 174 12.30 4.68 30.95
C PHE A 174 11.79 4.49 32.39
N SER A 175 11.55 5.60 33.07
CA SER A 175 10.82 5.64 34.34
C SER A 175 9.65 6.61 34.20
N ALA A 176 8.46 6.17 34.58
CA ALA A 176 7.25 6.97 34.52
C ALA A 176 6.68 7.10 35.93
N ASP A 177 6.68 8.33 36.45
CA ASP A 177 6.07 8.69 37.73
C ASP A 177 4.54 8.93 37.61
N VAL A 178 4.05 9.00 36.38
CA VAL A 178 2.65 9.31 36.05
C VAL A 178 2.02 8.11 35.35
N PRO A 179 0.73 7.79 35.58
CA PRO A 179 0.04 6.78 34.79
C PRO A 179 0.06 7.14 33.30
N LEU A 180 0.60 6.22 32.50
CA LEU A 180 0.70 6.37 31.06
C LEU A 180 -0.37 5.56 30.36
N VAL A 181 -1.05 6.19 29.39
CA VAL A 181 -1.96 5.51 28.48
C VAL A 181 -1.23 5.28 27.16
N VAL A 182 -1.08 4.01 26.77
CA VAL A 182 -0.48 3.67 25.47
C VAL A 182 -1.56 3.80 24.40
N HIS A 183 -1.50 4.88 23.62
CA HIS A 183 -2.35 5.08 22.46
C HIS A 183 -1.85 4.22 21.29
N TRP A 184 -2.52 3.09 21.05
CA TRP A 184 -2.30 2.32 19.83
C TRP A 184 -3.26 2.82 18.75
N ASP A 185 -2.76 3.68 17.86
CA ASP A 185 -3.55 4.22 16.75
C ASP A 185 -4.01 3.11 15.77
N GLY A 186 -5.28 3.19 15.33
CA GLY A 186 -5.86 2.57 14.13
C GLY A 186 -5.76 1.05 13.93
N LYS A 187 -5.44 0.24 14.95
CA LYS A 187 -5.41 -1.22 14.76
C LYS A 187 -6.81 -1.81 14.89
N LEU A 188 -7.32 -2.33 13.78
CA LEU A 188 -8.51 -3.19 13.76
C LEU A 188 -8.32 -4.37 14.73
N LEU A 189 -8.96 -4.31 15.89
CA LEU A 189 -8.93 -5.34 16.92
C LEU A 189 -10.04 -6.38 16.65
N PRO A 190 -9.83 -7.66 16.98
CA PRO A 190 -10.90 -8.63 16.91
C PRO A 190 -12.08 -8.20 17.80
N GLU A 191 -13.28 -8.39 17.29
CA GLU A 191 -14.54 -8.15 17.99
C GLU A 191 -14.64 -9.06 19.24
N LEU A 192 -15.07 -8.54 20.39
CA LEU A 192 -15.14 -9.33 21.64
C LEU A 192 -16.08 -10.54 21.52
N THR A 193 -17.08 -10.43 20.64
CA THR A 193 -18.16 -11.42 20.48
C THR A 193 -18.19 -12.01 19.06
N GLY A 194 -17.22 -11.67 18.20
CA GLY A 194 -17.29 -11.96 16.77
C GLY A 194 -15.94 -12.22 16.13
N ARG A 195 -15.94 -12.60 14.85
CA ARG A 195 -14.71 -12.87 14.07
C ARG A 195 -14.25 -11.67 13.24
N LYS A 196 -14.98 -10.56 13.28
CA LYS A 196 -14.64 -9.35 12.50
C LYS A 196 -13.56 -8.55 13.23
N LYS A 197 -12.74 -7.82 12.46
CA LYS A 197 -11.81 -6.85 13.03
C LYS A 197 -12.48 -5.47 13.00
N VAL A 198 -12.48 -4.78 14.13
CA VAL A 198 -13.18 -3.53 14.36
C VAL A 198 -12.18 -2.51 14.86
N ASP A 199 -12.22 -1.29 14.33
CA ASP A 199 -11.41 -0.20 14.85
C ASP A 199 -11.92 0.18 16.23
N ARG A 200 -11.02 0.28 17.21
CA ARG A 200 -11.38 0.68 18.58
C ARG A 200 -10.59 1.91 18.95
N LEU A 201 -11.31 2.97 19.26
CA LEU A 201 -10.72 4.14 19.87
C LEU A 201 -10.29 3.80 21.32
N PRO A 202 -9.20 4.40 21.80
CA PRO A 202 -8.78 4.24 23.18
C PRO A 202 -9.84 4.83 24.12
N ILE A 203 -9.99 4.17 25.28
CA ILE A 203 -10.70 4.69 26.44
C ILE A 203 -9.68 5.40 27.33
#